data_AF-A0A4P5SP81-F1
#
_entry.id   AF-A0A4P5SP81-F1
#
_cell.length_a   1.000
_cell.length_b   1.000
_cell.length_c   1.000
_cell.angle_alpha   90.00
_cell.angle_beta   90.00
_cell.angle_gamma   90.00
#
_symmetry.space_group_name_H-M   'P 1'
#
loop_
_entity.id
_entity.type
_entity.pdbx_description
1 polymer ?
#
loop_
_entity_poly.entity_id
_entity_poly.type
_entity_poly.pdbx_seq_one_letter_code
_entity_poly.pdbx_strand_id
1 'polypeptide(L)' 'MEPEPVSFRQFVMEMSLLVENAGGESEIIDRGKKLLKTLVSDNSWFSDVFIQHNSKSYSQNLLYLDPQERFSIICFVW' A
#
# COMPACT_ATOMS: atom_id res chain seq x y z
N MET A 1 23.41 -9.37 5.61
CA MET A 1 22.86 -8.02 5.35
C MET A 1 21.36 -8.17 5.37
N GLU A 2 20.70 -7.52 6.32
CA GLU A 2 19.24 -7.42 6.28
C GLU A 2 18.86 -6.56 5.06
N PRO A 3 17.75 -6.88 4.35
CA PRO A 3 17.31 -6.08 3.22
C PRO A 3 16.93 -4.67 3.68
N GLU A 4 17.33 -3.66 2.92
CA GLU A 4 16.91 -2.27 3.15
C GLU A 4 15.38 -2.16 3.11
N PRO A 5 14.77 -1.33 3.98
CA PRO A 5 13.32 -1.23 4.06
C PRO A 5 12.71 -0.62 2.79
N VAL A 6 11.58 -1.19 2.36
CA VAL A 6 10.88 -0.74 1.15
C VAL A 6 10.10 0.53 1.44
N SER A 7 10.34 1.58 0.66
CA SER A 7 9.58 2.83 0.78
C SER A 7 8.16 2.70 0.22
N PHE A 8 7.20 3.46 0.78
CA PHE A 8 5.84 3.55 0.23
C PHE A 8 5.81 3.96 -1.24
N ARG A 9 6.70 4.86 -1.66
CA ARG A 9 6.83 5.28 -3.07
C ARG A 9 7.22 4.11 -3.97
N GLN A 10 8.15 3.27 -3.54
CA GLN A 10 8.53 2.08 -4.30
C GLN A 10 7.36 1.10 -4.42
N PHE A 11 6.63 0.86 -3.33
CA PHE A 11 5.42 0.04 -3.37
C PHE A 11 4.39 0.55 -4.38
N VAL A 12 4.10 1.86 -4.39
CA VAL A 12 3.20 2.48 -5.37
C VAL A 12 3.66 2.24 -6.80
N MET A 13 4.95 2.46 -7.08
CA MET A 13 5.52 2.24 -8.42
C MET A 13 5.39 0.78 -8.86
N GLU A 14 5.72 -0.18 -7.99
CA GLU A 14 5.64 -1.61 -8.30
C GLU A 14 4.20 -2.09 -8.46
N MET A 15 3.27 -1.57 -7.64
CA MET A 15 1.83 -1.84 -7.79
C MET A 15 1.27 -1.25 -9.09
N SER A 16 1.60 -0.01 -9.44
CA SER A 16 1.19 0.59 -10.71
C SER A 16 1.70 -0.23 -11.90
N LEU A 17 2.96 -0.67 -11.88
CA LEU A 17 3.51 -1.53 -12.94
C LEU A 17 2.80 -2.89 -13.01
N LEU A 18 2.49 -3.49 -11.85
CA LEU A 18 1.74 -4.74 -11.79
C LEU A 18 0.35 -4.60 -12.42
N VAL A 19 -0.42 -3.59 -12.00
CA VAL A 19 -1.79 -3.37 -12.50
C VAL A 19 -1.79 -3.04 -13.99
N GLU A 20 -0.76 -2.35 -14.49
CA GLU A 20 -0.61 -2.03 -15.91
C GLU A 20 -0.36 -3.25 -16.79
N ASN A 21 0.36 -4.27 -16.28
CA ASN A 21 0.85 -5.39 -17.09
C ASN A 21 0.21 -6.75 -16.75
N ALA A 22 -0.60 -6.84 -15.71
CA ALA A 22 -1.18 -8.10 -15.29
C ALA A 22 -2.15 -8.67 -16.35
N GLY A 23 -2.09 -9.98 -16.56
CA GLY A 23 -3.01 -10.68 -17.46
C GLY A 23 -4.42 -10.87 -16.90
N GLY A 24 -4.66 -10.48 -15.65
CA GLY A 24 -5.95 -10.56 -14.99
C GLY A 24 -5.87 -10.44 -13.46
N GLU A 25 -7.03 -10.46 -12.82
CA GLU A 25 -7.17 -10.23 -11.38
C GLU A 25 -6.36 -11.20 -10.51
N SER A 26 -6.34 -12.49 -10.86
CA SER A 26 -5.60 -13.49 -10.07
C SER A 26 -4.12 -13.15 -9.95
N GLU A 27 -3.50 -12.65 -11.03
CA GLU A 27 -2.11 -12.23 -11.02
C GLU A 27 -1.89 -10.99 -10.14
N ILE A 28 -2.80 -10.00 -10.23
CA ILE A 28 -2.78 -8.80 -9.39
C ILE A 28 -2.84 -9.18 -7.92
N ILE A 29 -3.74 -10.08 -7.55
CA ILE A 29 -3.91 -10.54 -6.17
C ILE A 29 -2.66 -11.29 -5.70
N ASP A 30 -2.14 -12.24 -6.47
CA ASP A 30 -1.02 -13.09 -6.05
C ASP A 30 0.29 -12.32 -5.92
N ARG A 31 0.56 -11.39 -6.85
CA ARG A 31 1.77 -10.56 -6.82
C ARG A 31 1.60 -9.37 -5.88
N GLY A 32 0.44 -8.71 -5.87
CA GLY A 32 0.13 -7.58 -5.00
C GLY A 32 0.20 -7.94 -3.53
N LYS A 33 -0.25 -9.14 -3.14
CA LYS A 33 -0.07 -9.66 -1.77
C LYS A 33 1.39 -9.69 -1.33
N LYS A 34 2.32 -10.05 -2.22
CA LYS A 34 3.76 -10.12 -1.90
C LYS A 34 4.35 -8.71 -1.74
N LEU A 35 3.96 -7.79 -2.63
CA LEU A 35 4.35 -6.38 -2.54
C LEU A 35 3.88 -5.76 -1.22
N LEU A 36 2.59 -5.94 -0.90
CA LEU A 36 2.01 -5.40 0.32
C LEU A 36 2.63 -6.03 1.58
N LYS A 37 2.83 -7.36 1.60
CA LYS A 37 3.49 -8.05 2.71
C LYS A 37 4.88 -7.48 2.98
N THR A 38 5.62 -7.14 1.92
CA THR A 38 6.96 -6.55 2.06
C THR A 38 6.87 -5.15 2.64
N LEU A 39 5.97 -4.31 2.12
CA LEU A 39 5.74 -2.96 2.66
C LEU A 39 5.36 -2.99 4.14
N VAL A 40 4.40 -3.82 4.55
CA VAL A 40 3.92 -3.84 5.95
C VAL A 40 4.82 -4.62 6.91
N SER A 41 5.93 -5.19 6.42
CA SER A 41 6.88 -5.91 7.26
C SER A 41 7.78 -4.98 8.07
N ASP A 42 7.94 -3.73 7.61
CA ASP A 42 8.56 -2.64 8.35
C ASP A 42 7.63 -1.43 8.30
N ASN A 43 7.35 -0.83 9.45
CA ASN A 43 6.49 0.34 9.56
C ASN A 43 7.25 1.67 9.43
N SER A 44 8.57 1.65 9.18
CA SER A 44 9.41 2.86 9.05
C SER A 44 8.95 3.85 7.98
N TRP A 45 8.20 3.39 6.97
CA TRP A 45 7.63 4.25 5.92
C TRP A 45 6.38 5.01 6.38
N PHE A 46 5.75 4.60 7.48
CA PHE A 46 4.45 5.10 7.91
C PHE A 46 4.60 6.15 9.02
N SER A 47 4.12 7.36 8.74
CA SER A 47 4.21 8.49 9.68
C SER A 47 2.98 8.59 10.58
N ASP A 48 3.17 8.98 11.84
CA ASP A 48 2.13 9.16 12.84
C ASP A 48 1.02 10.14 12.40
N VAL A 49 1.30 11.04 11.44
CA VAL A 49 0.29 11.96 10.88
C VAL A 49 -0.87 11.23 10.18
N PHE A 50 -0.65 10.00 9.72
CA PHE A 50 -1.68 9.14 9.14
C PHE A 50 -2.47 8.35 10.19
N ILE A 51 -2.06 8.43 11.46
CA ILE A 51 -2.66 7.78 12.62
C ILE A 51 -3.46 8.82 13.42
N GLN A 52 -4.37 9.55 12.77
CA GLN A 52 -5.35 10.34 13.51
C GLN A 52 -6.36 9.39 14.17
N HIS A 53 -6.11 9.01 15.42
CA HIS A 53 -7.04 8.22 16.22
C HIS A 53 -8.31 9.04 16.51
N ASN A 54 -9.43 8.63 15.94
CA ASN A 54 -10.74 9.03 16.42
C ASN A 54 -11.24 7.98 17.41
N SER A 55 -11.27 8.32 18.70
CA SER A 55 -11.71 7.42 19.79
C SER A 55 -13.13 6.83 19.66
N LYS A 56 -13.93 7.28 18.67
CA LYS A 56 -15.33 6.90 18.51
C LYS A 56 -15.62 5.99 17.29
N SER A 57 -14.69 5.82 16.35
CA SER A 57 -14.89 5.00 15.15
C SER A 57 -13.59 4.68 14.42
N TYR A 58 -13.57 3.61 13.62
CA TYR A 58 -12.47 3.39 12.67
C TYR A 58 -12.38 4.56 11.68
N SER A 59 -11.18 4.85 11.20
CA SER A 59 -10.90 5.89 10.22
C SER A 59 -10.27 5.28 8.96
N GLN A 60 -10.60 5.83 7.80
CA GLN A 60 -10.03 5.44 6.50
C GLN A 60 -9.27 6.62 5.91
N ASN A 61 -7.95 6.52 5.85
CA ASN A 61 -7.09 7.57 5.30
C ASN A 61 -6.58 7.16 3.92
N LEU A 62 -7.00 7.87 2.88
CA LEU A 62 -6.49 7.67 1.52
C LEU A 62 -5.01 8.08 1.46
N LEU A 63 -4.13 7.12 1.21
CA LEU A 63 -2.69 7.36 1.06
C LEU A 63 -2.31 7.64 -0.39
N TYR A 64 -3.00 7.00 -1.33
CA TYR A 64 -2.74 7.13 -2.75
C TYR A 64 -3.96 6.73 -3.57
N LEU A 65 -4.22 7.49 -4.64
CA LEU A 65 -5.12 7.14 -5.72
C LEU A 65 -4.30 7.11 -7.02
N ASP A 66 -4.36 5.99 -7.73
CA ASP A 66 -3.71 5.89 -9.05
C ASP A 66 -4.31 6.92 -10.02
N PRO A 67 -3.50 7.67 -10.80
CA PRO A 67 -4.01 8.70 -11.70
C PRO A 67 -4.99 8.21 -12.77
N GLN A 68 -4.96 6.91 -13.10
CA GLN A 68 -5.91 6.28 -14.03
C GLN A 68 -7.08 5.61 -13.28
N GLU A 69 -7.21 5.87 -11.98
CA GLU A 69 -8.24 5.33 -11.09
C GLU A 69 -8.28 3.79 -11.05
N ARG A 70 -7.14 3.13 -11.34
CA ARG A 70 -7.05 1.66 -11.41
C ARG A 70 -7.03 1.00 -10.03
N PHE A 71 -6.49 1.68 -9.04
CA PHE A 71 -6.45 1.22 -7.65
C PHE A 71 -6.27 2.40 -6.68
N SER A 72 -6.57 2.16 -5.41
CA SER A 72 -6.27 3.07 -4.31
C SER A 72 -5.61 2.33 -3.16
N ILE A 73 -4.84 3.05 -2.34
CA ILE A 73 -4.25 2.54 -1.11
C ILE A 73 -4.83 3.33 0.05
N ILE A 74 -5.48 2.61 0.96
CA ILE A 74 -6.17 3.18 2.11
C ILE A 74 -5.54 2.59 3.38
N CYS A 75 -5.21 3.46 4.34
CA CYS A 75 -4.88 3.04 5.69
C CYS A 75 -6.14 3.00 6.55
N PHE A 76 -6.40 1.85 7.16
CA PHE A 76 -7.45 1.69 8.16
C PHE A 76 -6.85 1.85 9.56
N VAL A 77 -7.34 2.83 10.31
CA VAL A 77 -6.97 3.07 11.72
C VAL A 77 -8.15 2.67 12.59
N TRP A 78 -7.91 1.78 13.56
CA TRP A 78 -8.90 1.28 14.51
C TRP A 78 -8.80 2.00 15.86
#